data_AF-A0A6M3Z014-F1
#
_entry.id   AF-A0A6M3Z014-F1
#
_cell.length_a   1.000
_cell.length_b   1.000
_cell.length_c   1.000
_cell.angle_alpha   90.00
_cell.angle_beta   90.00
_cell.angle_gamma   90.00
#
_symmetry.space_group_name_H-M   'P 1'
#
loop_
_entity.id
_entity.type
_entity.pdbx_description
1 polymer ?
#
loop_
_entity_poly.entity_id
_entity_poly.type
_entity_poly.pdbx_seq_one_letter_code
_entity_poly.pdbx_strand_id
1 'polypeptide(L)' 'MNRSPEYAQGALAALHEAKTLNLANATAIGVLESPEAAKTLVNLMNLVLDPLIQKYTAMEANRD' A
#
# COMPACT_ATOMS: atom_id res chain seq x y z
N MET A 1 13.61 14.38 10.07
CA MET A 1 13.17 15.26 8.98
C MET A 1 11.75 15.68 9.25
N ASN A 2 11.49 16.95 9.56
CA ASN A 2 10.12 17.47 9.64
C ASN A 2 9.61 17.61 8.21
N ARG A 3 8.72 16.70 7.81
CA ARG A 3 8.03 16.78 6.52
C ARG A 3 6.68 17.48 6.70
N SER A 4 6.27 18.24 5.69
CA SER A 4 5.06 19.07 5.79
C SER A 4 3.79 18.21 5.95
N PRO A 5 2.70 18.79 6.48
CA PRO A 5 1.39 18.18 6.55
C PRO A 5 0.98 17.39 5.31
N GLU A 6 1.07 18.09 4.19
CA GLU A 6 0.68 17.68 2.84
C GLU A 6 1.57 16.56 2.31
N TYR A 7 2.83 16.50 2.74
CA TYR A 7 3.72 15.40 2.37
C TYR A 7 3.23 14.05 2.91
N ALA A 8 2.83 14.00 4.18
CA ALA A 8 2.39 12.73 4.79
C ALA A 8 1.05 12.29 4.19
N GLN A 9 0.13 13.24 3.97
CA GLN A 9 -1.15 13.01 3.30
C GLN A 9 -0.96 12.50 1.87
N GLY A 10 -0.12 13.17 1.08
CA GLY A 10 0.17 12.76 -0.29
C GLY A 10 0.85 11.39 -0.36
N ALA A 11 1.78 11.11 0.57
CA ALA A 11 2.41 9.80 0.67
C ALA A 11 1.41 8.70 1.03
N LEU A 12 0.50 8.96 1.98
CA LEU A 12 -0.51 7.99 2.39
C LEU A 12 -1.50 7.71 1.25
N ALA A 13 -1.97 8.75 0.55
CA ALA A 13 -2.84 8.60 -0.62
C ALA A 13 -2.18 7.75 -1.71
N ALA A 14 -0.92 8.05 -2.08
CA ALA A 14 -0.19 7.28 -3.08
C ALA A 14 0.01 5.81 -2.68
N LEU A 15 0.25 5.53 -1.39
CA LEU A 15 0.38 4.16 -0.89
C LEU A 15 -0.94 3.38 -0.96
N HIS A 16 -2.08 4.04 -0.71
CA HIS A 16 -3.40 3.43 -0.86
C HIS A 16 -3.76 3.17 -2.33
N GLU A 17 -3.40 4.09 -3.23
CA GLU A 17 -3.54 3.88 -4.67
C GLU A 17 -2.70 2.69 -5.15
N ALA A 18 -1.43 2.62 -4.73
CA ALA A 18 -0.55 1.49 -5.04
C ALA A 18 -1.13 0.14 -4.55
N LYS A 19 -1.74 0.12 -3.36
CA LYS A 19 -2.40 -1.09 -2.82
C LYS A 19 -3.62 -1.49 -3.65
N THR A 20 -4.41 -0.51 -4.09
CA THR A 20 -5.57 -0.72 -4.97
C THR A 20 -5.14 -1.28 -6.34
N LEU A 21 -4.13 -0.69 -6.96
CA LEU A 21 -3.58 -1.18 -8.23
C LEU A 21 -3.04 -2.60 -8.10
N ASN A 22 -2.34 -2.91 -7.00
CA ASN A 22 -1.87 -4.26 -6.77
C ASN A 22 -3.01 -5.28 -6.64
N LEU A 23 -4.12 -4.92 -5.99
CA LEU A 23 -5.28 -5.80 -5.89
C LEU A 23 -5.91 -6.07 -7.27
N ALA A 24 -5.97 -5.06 -8.13
CA ALA A 24 -6.42 -5.22 -9.51
C ALA A 24 -5.50 -6.17 -10.29
N ASN A 25 -4.18 -6.01 -10.17
CA ASN A 25 -3.19 -6.89 -10.79
C ASN A 25 -3.28 -8.33 -10.27
N ALA A 26 -3.44 -8.51 -8.95
CA ALA A 26 -3.62 -9.82 -8.35
C ALA A 26 -4.90 -10.50 -8.83
N THR A 27 -5.98 -9.73 -9.03
CA THR A 27 -7.23 -10.25 -9.61
C THR A 27 -7.00 -10.77 -11.02
N ALA A 28 -6.31 -9.99 -11.86
CA ALA A 28 -5.97 -10.41 -13.23
C ALA A 28 -5.08 -11.67 -13.24
N ILE A 29 -4.06 -11.72 -12.39
CA ILE A 29 -3.18 -12.90 -12.25
C ILE A 29 -3.95 -14.12 -11.73
N GLY A 30 -4.92 -13.92 -10.84
CA GLY A 30 -5.77 -15.00 -10.33
C GLY A 30 -6.60 -15.67 -11.42
N VAL A 31 -7.02 -14.90 -12.42
CA VAL A 31 -7.75 -15.39 -13.60
C VAL A 31 -6.82 -16.02 -14.63
N LEU A 32 -5.65 -15.41 -14.88
CA LEU A 32 -4.75 -15.81 -15.97
C LEU A 32 -3.81 -16.96 -15.61
N GLU A 33 -3.36 -17.01 -14.35
CA GLU A 33 -2.30 -17.93 -13.89
C GLU A 33 -2.87 -18.90 -12.85
N SER A 34 -3.07 -18.43 -11.61
CA SER A 34 -3.67 -19.21 -10.53
C SER A 34 -4.05 -18.36 -9.31
N PRO A 35 -4.99 -18.83 -8.47
CA PRO A 35 -5.28 -18.22 -7.17
C PRO A 35 -4.04 -18.14 -6.25
N GLU A 36 -3.14 -19.11 -6.30
CA GLU A 36 -1.91 -19.14 -5.49
C GLU A 36 -0.92 -18.06 -5.91
N ALA A 37 -0.78 -17.81 -7.22
CA ALA A 37 0.05 -16.73 -7.75
C ALA A 37 -0.49 -15.36 -7.34
N ALA A 38 -1.82 -15.16 -7.44
CA ALA A 38 -2.49 -13.95 -6.98
C ALA A 38 -2.27 -13.71 -5.48
N LYS A 39 -2.46 -14.75 -4.66
CA LYS A 39 -2.24 -14.68 -3.21
C LYS A 39 -0.79 -14.35 -2.86
N THR A 40 0.16 -14.92 -3.60
CA THR A 40 1.59 -14.63 -3.42
C THR A 40 1.90 -13.17 -3.70
N LEU A 41 1.36 -12.60 -4.79
CA LEU A 41 1.53 -11.19 -5.11
C LEU A 41 0.90 -10.27 -4.05
N VAL A 42 -0.32 -10.56 -3.60
CA VAL A 42 -0.97 -9.79 -2.54
C VAL A 42 -0.13 -9.79 -1.27
N ASN A 43 0.35 -10.96 -0.86
CA ASN A 43 1.18 -11.10 0.35
C ASN A 43 2.50 -10.33 0.24
N LEU A 44 3.19 -10.45 -0.90
CA LEU A 44 4.43 -9.74 -1.16
C LEU A 44 4.24 -8.22 -1.07
N MET A 45 3.19 -7.69 -1.69
CA MET A 45 2.97 -6.25 -1.70
C MET A 45 2.45 -5.73 -0.37
N ASN A 46 1.66 -6.50 0.38
CA ASN A 46 1.29 -6.14 1.76
C ASN A 46 2.53 -6.06 2.67
N LEU A 47 3.49 -6.98 2.52
CA LEU A 47 4.75 -6.96 3.27
C LEU A 47 5.53 -5.64 3.07
N VAL A 48 5.43 -5.05 1.88
CA VAL A 48 6.12 -3.79 1.53
C VAL A 48 5.29 -2.57 1.89
N LEU A 49 3.99 -2.56 1.56
CA LEU A 49 3.14 -1.37 1.64
C LEU A 49 2.59 -1.13 3.05
N ASP A 50 2.25 -2.18 3.80
CA ASP A 50 1.60 -2.03 5.12
C ASP A 50 2.48 -1.31 6.14
N PRO A 51 3.80 -1.62 6.26
CA PRO A 51 4.68 -0.87 7.16
C PRO A 51 4.81 0.61 6.77
N LEU A 52 4.77 0.92 5.47
CA LEU A 52 4.84 2.29 4.98
C LEU A 52 3.55 3.04 5.28
N ILE A 53 2.39 2.43 5.04
CA ILE A 53 1.09 2.99 5.40
C ILE A 53 1.06 3.29 6.90
N GLN A 54 1.41 2.32 7.75
CA GLN A 54 1.48 2.51 9.20
C GLN A 54 2.39 3.67 9.61
N LYS A 55 3.59 3.77 9.01
CA LYS A 55 4.53 4.86 9.26
C LYS A 55 3.93 6.23 8.92
N TYR A 56 3.27 6.35 7.77
CA TYR A 56 2.70 7.63 7.34
C TYR A 56 1.41 7.97 8.09
N THR A 57 0.58 7.00 8.45
CA THR A 57 -0.56 7.20 9.35
C THR A 57 -0.11 7.66 10.74
N ALA A 58 0.95 7.06 11.32
CA ALA A 58 1.50 7.52 12.59
C ALA A 58 2.10 8.94 12.48
N MET A 59 2.69 9.28 11.34
CA MET A 59 3.19 10.63 11.07
C MET A 59 2.06 11.66 10.96
N GLU A 60 0.87 11.25 10.50
CA GLU A 60 -0.32 12.11 10.54
C GLU A 60 -0.94 12.22 11.93
N ALA A 61 -1.03 11.11 12.67
CA ALA A 61 -1.64 11.06 14.00
C ALA A 61 -0.81 11.76 15.09
N ASN A 62 0.53 11.68 15.02
CA ASN A 62 1.44 12.36 15.96
C ASN A 62 1.56 13.88 15.68
N ARG A 63 0.58 14.48 15.00
CA ARG A 63 0.48 15.92 14.74
C ARG A 63 -0.46 16.64 15.69
N ASP A 64 -1.24 15.89 16.47
CA ASP A 64 -1.94 16.37 17.66
C ASP A 64 -0.97 16.59 18.83
#